data_AF-A0A7J6SCH9-F1
#
_entry.id   AF-A0A7J6SCH9-F1
#
_cell.length_a   1.000
_cell.length_b   1.000
_cell.length_c   1.000
_cell.angle_alpha   90.00
_cell.angle_beta   90.00
_cell.angle_gamma   90.00
#
_symmetry.space_group_name_H-M   'P 1'
#
loop_
_entity.id
_entity.type
_entity.pdbx_description
1 polymer ?
#
loop_
_entity_poly.entity_id
_entity_poly.type
_entity_poly.pdbx_seq_one_letter_code
_entity_poly.pdbx_strand_id
1 'polypeptide(L)'
;MSSPLNIGFIGGGNMCEALLKGMLTSRITVEKNVIISEPLQARGEYLLKTYPGIHITTNSADVATAQCSVVFIAVKPQMLKAALSGLSFAHKPLIVSICAGVALETLAQLLPSQRIVRVMPNTPALVGAGASAFCMGPG
;
A
#
# COMPACT_ATOMS: atom_id res chain seq x y z
N MET A 1 12.69 -5.56 -20.32
CA MET A 1 12.45 -5.41 -18.86
C MET A 1 11.39 -4.36 -18.69
N SER A 2 10.32 -4.65 -17.94
CA SER A 2 9.23 -3.68 -17.71
C SER A 2 9.74 -2.48 -16.91
N SER A 3 9.23 -1.28 -17.20
CA SER A 3 9.57 -0.07 -16.45
C SER A 3 9.25 -0.22 -14.95
N PRO A 4 10.01 0.42 -14.03
CA PRO A 4 9.73 0.36 -12.60
C PRO A 4 8.32 0.87 -12.28
N LEU A 5 7.58 0.16 -11.44
CA LEU A 5 6.19 0.51 -11.12
C LEU A 5 6.11 1.73 -10.20
N ASN A 6 5.07 2.54 -10.36
CA ASN A 6 4.69 3.57 -9.39
C ASN A 6 3.82 2.95 -8.30
N ILE A 7 4.26 3.02 -7.04
CA ILE A 7 3.63 2.31 -5.92
C ILE A 7 3.17 3.31 -4.86
N GLY A 8 1.90 3.23 -4.50
CA GLY A 8 1.33 3.96 -3.38
C GLY A 8 1.12 3.05 -2.18
N PHE A 9 1.32 3.56 -0.96
CA PHE A 9 0.93 2.88 0.27
C PHE A 9 0.03 3.79 1.11
N ILE A 10 -1.10 3.27 1.56
CA ILE A 10 -1.93 3.86 2.60
C ILE A 10 -1.63 3.11 3.90
N GLY A 11 -0.87 3.75 4.79
CA GLY A 11 -0.26 3.16 6.00
C GLY A 11 1.23 2.82 5.80
N GLY A 12 2.10 3.34 6.68
CA GLY A 12 3.56 3.16 6.66
C GLY A 12 4.12 2.22 7.73
N GLY A 13 3.29 1.31 8.26
CA GLY A 13 3.70 0.38 9.32
C GLY A 13 4.75 -0.66 8.88
N ASN A 14 5.07 -1.60 9.78
CA ASN A 14 6.13 -2.60 9.56
C ASN A 14 5.91 -3.45 8.30
N MET A 15 4.66 -3.83 7.99
CA MET A 15 4.38 -4.63 6.80
C MET A 15 4.55 -3.83 5.51
N CYS A 16 4.18 -2.54 5.51
CA CYS A 16 4.46 -1.64 4.38
C CYS A 16 5.97 -1.57 4.11
N GLU A 17 6.77 -1.35 5.15
CA GLU A 17 8.22 -1.27 5.01
C GLU A 17 8.84 -2.59 4.53
N ALA A 18 8.40 -3.73 5.05
CA ALA A 18 8.93 -5.02 4.61
C ALA A 18 8.65 -5.28 3.12
N LEU A 19 7.44 -4.94 2.66
CA LEU A 19 7.08 -5.03 1.25
C LEU A 19 7.88 -4.03 0.40
N LEU A 20 8.02 -2.78 0.85
CA LEU A 20 8.84 -1.77 0.20
C LEU A 20 10.28 -2.24 0.03
N LYS A 21 10.91 -2.69 1.12
CA LYS A 21 12.29 -3.21 1.12
C LYS A 21 12.44 -4.37 0.13
N GLY A 22 11.50 -5.31 0.13
CA GLY A 22 11.50 -6.43 -0.82
C GLY A 22 11.37 -5.98 -2.27
N MET A 23 10.48 -5.01 -2.56
CA MET A 23 10.27 -4.46 -3.90
C MET A 23 11.47 -3.68 -4.42
N LEU A 24 12.12 -2.87 -3.57
CA LEU A 24 13.35 -2.14 -3.92
C LEU A 24 14.51 -3.12 -4.17
N THR A 25 14.70 -4.10 -3.30
CA THR A 25 15.75 -5.13 -3.45
C THR A 25 15.57 -5.92 -4.75
N SER A 26 14.33 -6.24 -5.10
CA SER A 26 13.98 -6.99 -6.31
C SER A 26 13.86 -6.11 -7.56
N ARG A 27 14.13 -4.79 -7.45
CA ARG A 27 14.05 -3.80 -8.54
C ARG A 27 12.68 -3.74 -9.24
N ILE A 28 11.60 -4.06 -8.53
CA ILE A 28 10.21 -3.91 -9.01
C ILE A 28 9.82 -2.42 -9.09
N THR A 29 10.36 -1.62 -8.17
CA THR A 29 10.22 -0.17 -8.12
C THR A 29 11.54 0.47 -7.72
N VAL A 30 11.58 1.79 -7.67
CA VAL A 30 12.68 2.62 -7.17
C VAL A 30 12.12 3.63 -6.19
N GLU A 31 12.91 4.12 -5.23
CA GLU A 31 12.41 4.96 -4.13
C GLU A 31 11.59 6.16 -4.62
N LYS A 32 12.07 6.86 -5.66
CA LYS A 32 11.38 8.01 -6.27
C LYS A 32 9.98 7.72 -6.84
N ASN A 33 9.66 6.45 -7.08
CA ASN A 33 8.36 6.01 -7.60
C ASN A 33 7.41 5.58 -6.46
N VAL A 34 7.80 5.78 -5.20
CA VAL A 34 7.03 5.38 -4.02
C VAL A 34 6.47 6.61 -3.30
N ILE A 35 5.20 6.54 -2.94
CA ILE A 35 4.53 7.47 -2.02
C ILE A 35 3.83 6.70 -0.90
N ILE A 36 3.98 7.15 0.34
CA ILE A 36 3.39 6.50 1.53
C ILE A 36 2.63 7.55 2.34
N SER A 37 1.36 7.27 2.63
CA SER A 37 0.58 8.00 3.63
C SER A 37 0.81 7.38 5.01
N GLU A 38 1.46 8.12 5.90
CA GLU A 38 1.73 7.73 7.29
C GLU A 38 1.47 8.91 8.24
N PRO A 39 0.39 8.89 9.04
CA PRO A 39 0.03 10.00 9.90
C PRO A 39 0.92 10.15 11.14
N LEU A 40 1.62 9.10 11.59
CA LEU A 40 2.52 9.20 12.73
C LEU A 40 3.87 9.80 12.29
N GLN A 41 4.11 11.07 12.65
CA GLN A 41 5.31 11.81 12.26
C GLN A 41 6.61 11.04 12.52
N ALA A 42 6.81 10.50 13.73
CA ALA A 42 8.01 9.75 14.07
C ALA A 42 8.25 8.53 13.15
N ARG A 43 7.17 7.89 12.68
CA ARG A 43 7.27 6.77 11.74
C ARG A 43 7.60 7.26 10.33
N GLY A 44 7.00 8.36 9.89
CA GLY A 44 7.32 9.00 8.61
C GLY A 44 8.78 9.45 8.53
N GLU A 45 9.30 10.10 9.59
CA GLU A 45 10.70 10.52 9.70
C GLU A 45 11.67 9.34 9.66
N TYR A 46 11.34 8.25 10.37
CA TYR A 46 12.11 7.01 10.29
C TYR A 46 12.17 6.47 8.86
N LEU A 47 11.04 6.44 8.15
CA LEU A 47 10.98 5.94 6.77
C LEU A 47 11.81 6.82 5.83
N LEU A 48 11.74 8.15 5.94
CA LEU A 48 12.57 9.06 5.14
C LEU A 48 14.05 8.91 5.45
N LYS A 49 14.43 8.72 6.71
CA LYS A 49 15.83 8.48 7.09
C LYS A 49 16.35 7.16 6.49
N THR A 50 15.50 6.15 6.41
CA THR A 50 15.86 4.80 5.94
C THR A 50 15.84 4.70 4.41
N TYR A 51 14.92 5.39 3.76
CA TYR A 51 14.69 5.39 2.31
C TYR A 51 14.57 6.86 1.81
N PRO A 52 15.68 7.58 1.63
CA PRO A 52 15.66 9.03 1.41
C PRO A 52 15.00 9.47 0.10
N GLY A 53 14.81 8.58 -0.87
CA GLY A 53 14.18 8.88 -2.14
C GLY A 53 12.66 8.70 -2.19
N ILE A 54 12.01 8.21 -1.12
CA ILE A 54 10.55 8.04 -1.11
C ILE A 54 9.83 9.36 -0.83
N HIS A 55 8.55 9.41 -1.19
CA HIS A 55 7.66 10.49 -0.77
C HIS A 55 6.83 10.05 0.43
N ILE A 56 6.80 10.87 1.48
CA ILE A 56 5.91 10.69 2.64
C ILE A 56 4.87 11.82 2.65
N THR A 57 3.63 11.45 2.95
CA THR A 57 2.52 12.36 3.23
C THR A 57 1.78 11.91 4.48
N THR A 58 1.03 12.80 5.12
CA THR A 58 0.10 12.45 6.20
C THR A 58 -1.34 12.23 5.69
N ASN A 59 -1.60 12.50 4.40
CA ASN A 59 -2.94 12.43 3.81
C ASN A 59 -3.04 11.34 2.74
N SER A 60 -3.99 10.42 2.90
CA SER A 60 -4.22 9.33 1.95
C SER A 60 -4.76 9.80 0.59
N ALA A 61 -5.32 11.01 0.50
CA ALA A 61 -5.76 11.62 -0.76
C ALA A 61 -4.60 11.91 -1.73
N ASP A 62 -3.42 12.24 -1.20
CA ASP A 62 -2.24 12.48 -2.04
C ASP A 62 -1.80 11.18 -2.72
N VAL A 63 -1.85 10.05 -2.00
CA VAL A 63 -1.59 8.71 -2.58
C VAL A 63 -2.64 8.37 -3.65
N ALA A 64 -3.91 8.68 -3.40
CA ALA A 64 -4.99 8.40 -4.33
C ALA A 64 -4.91 9.19 -5.65
N THR A 65 -4.22 10.33 -5.65
CA THR A 65 -4.07 11.21 -6.83
C THR A 65 -2.73 11.08 -7.53
N ALA A 66 -1.72 10.46 -6.89
CA ALA A 66 -0.33 10.32 -7.35
C ALA A 66 -0.08 9.42 -8.57
N GLN A 67 -1.12 9.04 -9.34
CA GLN A 67 -1.00 8.21 -10.56
C GLN A 67 -0.20 6.91 -10.35
N CYS A 68 -0.40 6.27 -9.20
CA CYS A 68 0.24 5.00 -8.89
C CYS A 68 -0.33 3.90 -9.78
N SER A 69 0.50 2.96 -10.22
CA SER A 69 0.01 1.78 -10.95
C SER A 69 -0.62 0.76 -10.00
N VAL A 70 -0.09 0.70 -8.77
CA VAL A 70 -0.55 -0.16 -7.69
C VAL A 70 -0.63 0.65 -6.40
N VAL A 71 -1.71 0.51 -5.63
CA VAL A 71 -1.88 1.12 -4.31
C VAL A 71 -2.12 0.02 -3.27
N PHE A 72 -1.24 -0.05 -2.27
CA PHE A 72 -1.37 -0.96 -1.15
C PHE A 72 -2.17 -0.32 -0.02
N ILE A 73 -3.18 -1.03 0.47
CA ILE A 73 -3.90 -0.67 1.70
C ILE A 73 -3.27 -1.46 2.85
N ALA A 74 -2.45 -0.78 3.65
CA ALA A 74 -1.58 -1.35 4.68
C ALA A 74 -1.87 -0.79 6.10
N VAL A 75 -3.08 -0.27 6.32
CA VAL A 75 -3.56 0.19 7.62
C VAL A 75 -4.10 -0.96 8.47
N LYS A 76 -4.21 -0.72 9.78
CA LYS A 76 -4.91 -1.65 10.68
C LYS A 76 -6.41 -1.70 10.34
N PRO A 77 -7.10 -2.85 10.51
CA PRO A 77 -8.50 -3.01 10.12
C PRO A 77 -9.44 -1.94 10.71
N GLN A 78 -9.24 -1.58 11.98
CA GLN A 78 -10.04 -0.56 12.66
C GLN A 78 -9.89 0.86 12.06
N MET A 79 -8.82 1.12 11.32
CA MET A 79 -8.57 2.41 10.67
C MET A 79 -9.04 2.45 9.21
N LEU A 80 -9.39 1.30 8.64
CA LEU A 80 -9.65 1.14 7.20
C LEU A 80 -10.69 2.14 6.67
N LYS A 81 -11.85 2.21 7.33
CA LYS A 81 -12.95 3.07 6.90
C LYS A 81 -12.55 4.55 6.90
N ALA A 82 -11.84 4.99 7.94
CA ALA A 82 -11.38 6.38 8.05
C ALA A 82 -10.31 6.69 6.99
N ALA A 83 -9.36 5.79 6.80
CA ALA A 83 -8.27 5.96 5.82
C ALA A 83 -8.77 6.01 4.38
N LEU A 84 -9.86 5.33 4.05
CA LEU A 84 -10.43 5.29 2.69
C LEU A 84 -11.57 6.28 2.46
N SER A 85 -12.03 6.97 3.51
CA SER A 85 -13.19 7.85 3.44
C SER A 85 -12.94 9.01 2.47
N GLY A 86 -13.81 9.14 1.47
CA GLY A 86 -13.75 10.23 0.49
C GLY A 86 -12.62 10.12 -0.54
N LEU A 87 -11.86 9.01 -0.55
CA LEU A 87 -10.84 8.80 -1.58
C LEU A 87 -11.46 8.43 -2.92
N SER A 88 -10.90 8.97 -4.00
CA SER A 88 -11.24 8.60 -5.37
C SER A 88 -9.98 8.25 -6.14
N PHE A 89 -9.92 7.02 -6.66
CA PHE A 89 -8.84 6.58 -7.54
C PHE A 89 -9.29 6.62 -8.99
N ALA A 90 -9.39 7.82 -9.55
CA ALA A 90 -9.91 8.05 -10.91
C ALA A 90 -9.11 7.32 -12.01
N HIS A 91 -7.81 7.11 -11.77
CA HIS A 91 -6.90 6.42 -12.70
C HIS A 91 -6.96 4.88 -12.60
N LYS A 92 -7.85 4.32 -11.77
CA LYS A 92 -8.12 2.88 -11.61
C LYS A 92 -6.85 2.02 -11.41
N PRO A 93 -6.02 2.33 -10.39
CA PRO A 93 -4.87 1.51 -10.04
C PRO A 93 -5.32 0.11 -9.64
N LEU A 94 -4.37 -0.83 -9.61
CA LEU A 94 -4.62 -2.07 -8.88
C LEU A 94 -4.57 -1.77 -7.38
N ILE A 95 -5.67 -2.00 -6.67
CA ILE A 95 -5.73 -1.91 -5.22
C ILE A 95 -5.30 -3.26 -4.63
N VAL A 96 -4.29 -3.26 -3.78
CA VAL A 96 -3.82 -4.45 -3.06
C VAL A 96 -4.05 -4.25 -1.56
N SER A 97 -5.05 -4.91 -0.99
CA SER A 97 -5.27 -4.84 0.46
C SER A 97 -4.48 -5.93 1.18
N ILE A 98 -3.73 -5.53 2.21
CA ILE A 98 -3.06 -6.44 3.15
C ILE A 98 -3.65 -6.38 4.56
N CYS A 99 -4.86 -5.82 4.69
CA CYS A 99 -5.54 -5.70 5.96
C CYS A 99 -6.02 -7.08 6.45
N ALA A 100 -5.49 -7.52 7.60
CA ALA A 100 -5.88 -8.77 8.23
C ALA A 100 -7.37 -8.79 8.58
N GLY A 101 -8.06 -9.91 8.33
CA GLY A 101 -9.45 -10.11 8.73
C GLY A 101 -10.51 -9.26 8.01
N VAL A 102 -10.14 -8.42 7.03
CA VAL A 102 -11.09 -7.63 6.24
C VAL A 102 -11.56 -8.46 5.05
N ALA A 103 -12.88 -8.62 4.93
CA ALA A 103 -13.50 -9.34 3.82
C ALA A 103 -13.43 -8.54 2.51
N LEU A 104 -13.45 -9.25 1.39
CA LEU A 104 -13.34 -8.64 0.06
C LEU A 104 -14.56 -7.77 -0.25
N GLU A 105 -15.73 -8.19 0.21
CA GLU A 105 -17.01 -7.48 0.10
C GLU A 105 -16.95 -6.12 0.79
N THR A 106 -16.31 -6.05 1.97
CA THR A 106 -16.08 -4.78 2.68
C THR A 106 -15.19 -3.85 1.87
N LEU A 107 -14.13 -4.38 1.25
CA LEU A 107 -13.24 -3.58 0.39
C LEU A 107 -13.98 -3.07 -0.85
N ALA A 108 -14.78 -3.93 -1.50
CA ALA A 108 -15.56 -3.56 -2.68
C ALA A 108 -16.61 -2.49 -2.39
N GLN A 109 -17.21 -2.51 -1.19
CA GLN A 109 -18.13 -1.46 -0.75
C GLN A 109 -17.43 -0.13 -0.49
N LEU A 110 -16.22 -0.16 0.11
CA LEU A 110 -15.45 1.05 0.41
C LEU A 110 -14.79 1.65 -0.84
N LEU A 111 -14.43 0.82 -1.81
CA LEU A 111 -13.73 1.21 -3.04
C LEU A 111 -14.50 0.70 -4.27
N PRO A 112 -15.70 1.24 -4.53
CA PRO A 112 -16.53 0.79 -5.64
C PRO A 112 -15.81 0.98 -6.98
N SER A 113 -16.01 0.05 -7.91
CA SER A 113 -15.46 0.07 -9.28
C SER A 113 -13.93 -0.02 -9.38
N GLN A 114 -13.24 -0.40 -8.30
CA GLN A 114 -11.78 -0.59 -8.31
C GLN A 114 -11.40 -2.05 -8.52
N ARG A 115 -10.27 -2.27 -9.20
CA ARG A 115 -9.66 -3.58 -9.32
C ARG A 115 -8.97 -3.92 -8.01
N ILE A 116 -9.54 -4.84 -7.23
CA ILE A 116 -9.04 -5.17 -5.89
C ILE A 116 -8.43 -6.57 -5.89
N VAL A 117 -7.29 -6.72 -5.24
CA VAL A 117 -6.75 -8.00 -4.81
C VAL A 117 -6.51 -7.92 -3.31
N ARG A 118 -6.97 -8.93 -2.58
CA ARG A 118 -6.64 -9.08 -1.16
C ARG A 118 -5.49 -10.06 -1.05
N VAL A 119 -4.44 -9.67 -0.32
CA VAL A 119 -3.26 -10.49 -0.04
C VAL A 119 -3.11 -10.60 1.46
N MET A 120 -2.84 -11.79 1.98
CA MET A 120 -2.56 -11.99 3.39
C MET A 120 -1.10 -12.42 3.56
N PRO A 121 -0.16 -11.48 3.76
CA PRO A 121 1.21 -11.80 4.12
C PRO A 121 1.31 -12.22 5.59
N ASN A 122 2.47 -12.73 5.98
CA ASN A 122 2.80 -13.06 7.38
C ASN A 122 4.10 -12.35 7.84
N THR A 123 4.36 -12.37 9.15
CA THR A 123 5.48 -11.64 9.77
C THR A 123 6.88 -12.08 9.31
N PRO A 124 7.14 -13.34 8.89
CA PRO A 124 8.40 -13.68 8.23
C PRO A 124 8.76 -12.83 6.99
N ALA A 125 7.79 -12.12 6.39
CA ALA A 125 8.08 -11.14 5.35
C ALA A 125 9.03 -10.01 5.80
N LEU A 126 9.05 -9.66 7.09
CA LEU A 126 9.95 -8.65 7.66
C LEU A 126 11.43 -9.03 7.50
N VAL A 127 11.73 -10.32 7.35
CA VAL A 127 13.08 -10.88 7.15
C VAL A 127 13.24 -11.52 5.77
N GLY A 128 12.31 -11.28 4.84
CA GLY A 128 12.38 -11.80 3.47
C GLY A 128 12.01 -13.28 3.31
N ALA A 129 11.42 -13.92 4.32
CA ALA A 129 11.02 -15.33 4.31
C ALA A 129 9.50 -15.51 4.39
N GLY A 130 8.75 -14.55 3.83
CA GLY A 130 7.29 -14.49 3.93
C GLY A 130 6.57 -15.54 3.08
N ALA A 131 5.36 -15.89 3.50
CA ALA A 131 4.37 -16.61 2.69
C ALA A 131 3.12 -15.75 2.59
N SER A 132 2.48 -15.76 1.42
CA SER A 132 1.29 -14.97 1.13
C SER A 132 0.26 -15.80 0.39
N ALA A 133 -1.00 -15.68 0.79
CA ALA A 133 -2.16 -16.12 -0.01
C ALA A 133 -2.89 -14.90 -0.57
N PHE A 134 -3.60 -15.06 -1.68
CA PHE A 134 -4.38 -13.95 -2.27
C PHE A 134 -5.72 -14.41 -2.81
N CYS A 135 -6.67 -13.48 -2.89
CA CYS A 135 -7.93 -13.64 -3.62
C CYS A 135 -8.27 -12.38 -4.42
N MET A 136 -8.99 -12.56 -5.53
CA MET A 136 -9.36 -11.48 -6.44
C MET A 136 -10.72 -10.89 -6.07
N GLY A 137 -10.79 -9.56 -6.13
CA GLY A 137 -11.99 -8.73 -6.05
C GLY A 137 -13.06 -9.15 -7.06
N PRO A 138 -14.34 -8.85 -6.80
CA PRO A 138 -15.32 -8.81 -7.88
C PRO A 138 -14.84 -7.79 -8.93
N GLY A 139 -14.77 -8.22 -10.19
CA GLY A 139 -14.30 -7.43 -11.33
C GLY A 139 -15.44 -6.73 -12.05
#